data_AF-A0A6C0QYJ4-F1
#
_entry.id   AF-A0A6C0QYJ4-F1
#
_cell.length_a   1.000
_cell.length_b   1.000
_cell.length_c   1.000
_cell.angle_alpha   90.00
_cell.angle_beta   90.00
_cell.angle_gamma   90.00
#
_symmetry.space_group_name_H-M   'P 1'
#
loop_
_entity.id
_entity.type
_entity.pdbx_description
1 polymer ?
#
loop_
_entity_poly.entity_id
_entity_poly.type
_entity_poly.pdbx_seq_one_letter_code
_entity_poly.pdbx_strand_id
1 'polypeptide(L)' 'MSKQYWCEECQNFVDEHVVTEGIHDECGQEVNIEEE' A
#
# COMPACT_ATOMS: atom_id res chain seq x y z
N MET A 1 -11.30 -6.78 -8.77
CA MET A 1 -10.66 -5.46 -8.66
C MET A 1 -9.52 -5.66 -7.69
N SER A 2 -8.28 -5.46 -8.13
CA SER A 2 -7.13 -5.51 -7.22
C SER A 2 -7.19 -4.27 -6.33
N LYS A 3 -7.08 -4.43 -5.01
CA LYS A 3 -6.97 -3.29 -4.11
C LYS A 3 -5.55 -2.75 -4.20
N GLN A 4 -5.43 -1.47 -4.53
CA GLN A 4 -4.16 -0.76 -4.54
C GLN A 4 -4.12 0.18 -3.34
N TYR A 5 -2.93 0.34 -2.77
CA TYR A 5 -2.69 1.16 -1.59
C TYR A 5 -1.66 2.22 -1.92
N TRP A 6 -1.86 3.44 -1.45
CA TRP A 6 -0.87 4.50 -1.65
C TRP A 6 0.20 4.45 -0.56
N CYS A 7 1.45 4.33 -0.97
CA CYS A 7 2.62 4.49 -0.12
C CYS A 7 3.21 5.89 -0.32
N GLU A 8 3.21 6.73 0.73
CA GLU A 8 3.75 8.10 0.69
C GLU A 8 5.29 8.11 0.65
N GLU A 9 5.94 7.12 1.25
CA GLU A 9 7.40 6.99 1.30
C GLU A 9 7.95 6.61 -0.08
N CYS A 10 7.28 5.67 -0.77
CA CYS A 10 7.61 5.30 -2.14
C CYS A 10 7.03 6.30 -3.17
N GLN A 11 6.10 7.15 -2.76
CA GLN A 11 5.27 8.00 -3.63
C GLN A 11 4.68 7.22 -4.82
N ASN A 12 4.15 6.03 -4.54
CA ASN A 12 3.61 5.12 -5.55
C ASN A 12 2.49 4.24 -4.98
N PHE A 13 1.66 3.72 -5.88
CA PHE A 13 0.67 2.70 -5.55
C PHE A 13 1.33 1.33 -5.45
N VAL A 14 0.98 0.60 -4.40
CA VAL A 14 1.45 -0.76 -4.13
C VAL A 14 0.24 -1.69 -4.05
N ASP A 15 0.38 -2.91 -4.56
CA ASP A 15 -0.69 -3.89 -4.57
C ASP A 15 -0.84 -4.56 -3.19
N GLU A 16 -2.03 -5.10 -2.90
CA GLU A 16 -2.30 -5.76 -1.61
C GLU A 16 -1.32 -6.89 -1.25
N HIS A 17 -0.73 -7.55 -2.25
CA HIS A 17 0.22 -8.66 -2.04
C HIS A 17 1.51 -8.25 -1.33
N VAL A 18 1.88 -6.97 -1.36
CA VAL A 18 3.04 -6.41 -0.66
C VAL A 18 2.61 -5.59 0.55
N VAL A 19 1.35 -5.70 0.97
CA VAL A 19 0.80 -4.99 2.11
C VAL A 19 0.33 -6.00 3.15
N THR A 20 0.99 -6.01 4.30
CA THR A 20 0.63 -6.87 5.45
C THR A 20 0.05 -5.99 6.54
N GLU A 21 -1.20 -6.24 6.94
CA GLU A 21 -1.89 -5.47 7.99
C GLU A 21 -1.94 -3.94 7.73
N GLY A 22 -1.97 -3.52 6.47
CA GLY A 22 -1.95 -2.10 6.10
C GLY A 22 -0.55 -1.48 6.11
N ILE A 23 0.51 -2.29 6.20
CA ILE A 23 1.90 -1.85 6.14
C ILE A 23 2.54 -2.37 4.85
N HIS A 24 3.20 -1.49 4.10
CA HIS A 24 3.99 -1.90 2.93
C HIS A 24 5.21 -2.70 3.38
N ASP A 25 5.34 -3.95 2.93
CA ASP A 25 6.37 -4.89 3.39
C ASP A 25 7.79 -4.43 2.99
N GLU A 26 7.93 -3.78 1.83
CA GLU A 26 9.24 -3.34 1.32
C GLU A 26 9.83 -2.18 2.13
N CYS A 27 9.00 -1.19 2.45
CA CYS A 27 9.44 0.06 3.07
C CYS A 27 9.02 0.21 4.55
N GLY A 28 8.08 -0.61 5.01
CA GLY A 28 7.58 -0.61 6.39
C GLY A 28 6.62 0.53 6.72
N GLN A 29 6.16 1.31 5.73
CA GLN A 29 5.25 2.43 5.94
C GLN A 29 3.78 1.98 5.94
N GLU A 30 2.96 2.54 6.81
CA GLU A 30 1.50 2.35 6.83
C GLU A 30 0.86 2.94 5.59
N VAL A 31 0.26 2.12 4.75
CA VAL A 31 -0.33 2.55 3.47
C VAL A 31 -1.82 2.86 3.61
N ASN A 32 -2.28 3.86 2.86
CA ASN A 32 -3.68 4.24 2.86
C ASN A 32 -4.45 3.48 1.76
N ILE A 33 -5.61 2.92 2.11
CA ILE A 33 -6.54 2.34 1.14
C ILE A 33 -7.27 3.50 0.48
N GLU A 34 -7.09 3.68 -0.83
CA GLU A 34 -8.02 4.49 -1.61
C GLU A 34 -9.13 3.57 -2.15
N GLU A 35 -10.33 3.68 -1.57
CA GLU A 35 -11.55 3.14 -2.19
C GLU A 35 -12.08 4.17 -3.21
N GLU A 36 -12.24 3.76 -4.47
CA GLU A 36 -12.87 4.56 -5.54
C GLU A 36 -14.33 4.93 -5.23
#